data_AF-A0A679GS63-F1
#
_entry.id   AF-A0A679GS63-F1
#
_cell.length_a   1.000
_cell.length_b   1.000
_cell.length_c   1.000
_cell.angle_alpha   90.00
_cell.angle_beta   90.00
_cell.angle_gamma   90.00
#
_symmetry.space_group_name_H-M   'P 1'
#
loop_
_entity.id
_entity.type
_entity.pdbx_description
1 polymer ?
#
loop_
_entity_poly.entity_id
_entity_poly.type
_entity_poly.pdbx_seq_one_letter_code
_entity_poly.pdbx_strand_id
1 'polypeptide(L)'
;MTAGGSVVVTGWLIIIDFKLYLVQVDQAEQVENCESSQRIEMSEPEIIFSVLERILPLGGGNSFIFHRARVCGVMTSGVQRVVKVISMSVEERGGGFVPIAIEGSAERHRAKYQEFISKRGIKSSDWLDYY
;
A
#
# COMPACT_ATOMS: atom_id res chain seq x y z
N MET A 1 -15.75 13.38 -11.92
CA MET A 1 -14.66 13.60 -10.96
C MET A 1 -13.58 14.38 -11.67
N THR A 2 -13.25 15.58 -11.20
CA THR A 2 -12.24 16.45 -11.80
C THR A 2 -10.85 15.91 -11.48
N ALA A 3 -10.03 15.76 -12.52
CA ALA A 3 -8.60 15.49 -12.38
C ALA A 3 -7.95 16.60 -11.53
N GLY A 4 -7.11 16.23 -10.56
CA GLY A 4 -6.34 17.19 -9.75
C GLY A 4 -6.94 17.55 -8.37
N GLY A 5 -8.07 16.95 -7.96
CA GLY A 5 -8.58 17.11 -6.59
C GLY A 5 -7.77 16.32 -5.57
N SER A 6 -7.43 16.94 -4.44
CA SER A 6 -6.92 16.22 -3.27
C SER A 6 -8.02 15.35 -2.67
N VAL A 7 -7.72 14.10 -2.35
CA VAL A 7 -8.63 13.16 -1.70
C VAL A 7 -8.03 12.65 -0.41
N VAL A 8 -8.90 12.37 0.57
CA VAL A 8 -8.54 11.62 1.77
C VAL A 8 -9.32 10.32 1.74
N VAL A 9 -8.60 9.20 1.77
CA VAL A 9 -9.18 7.87 1.69
C VAL A 9 -8.67 7.02 2.84
N THR A 10 -9.54 6.18 3.41
CA THR A 10 -9.16 5.22 4.45
C THR A 10 -9.50 3.81 3.98
N GLY A 11 -8.62 2.84 4.24
CA GLY A 11 -8.80 1.46 3.83
C GLY A 11 -7.67 0.57 4.35
N TRP A 12 -7.67 -0.70 3.97
CA TRP A 12 -6.61 -1.66 4.28
C TRP A 12 -5.48 -1.54 3.28
N LEU A 13 -4.25 -1.45 3.76
CA LEU A 13 -3.07 -1.38 2.91
C LEU A 13 -2.62 -2.80 2.55
N ILE A 14 -2.42 -3.08 1.27
CA ILE A 14 -2.06 -4.42 0.78
C ILE A 14 -1.05 -4.34 -0.37
N ILE A 15 -0.10 -5.30 -0.41
CA ILE A 15 0.76 -5.52 -1.57
C ILE A 15 0.25 -6.74 -2.34
N ILE A 16 0.04 -6.57 -3.64
CA ILE A 16 -0.26 -7.65 -4.59
C ILE A 16 0.60 -7.43 -5.83
N ASP A 17 1.25 -8.49 -6.30
CA ASP A 17 2.15 -8.44 -7.46
C ASP A 17 3.16 -7.27 -7.43
N PHE A 18 3.73 -7.04 -6.24
CA PHE A 18 4.72 -6.01 -5.92
C PHE A 18 4.16 -4.59 -5.95
N LYS A 19 2.89 -4.40 -6.29
CA LYS A 19 2.21 -3.11 -6.28
C LYS A 19 1.52 -2.86 -4.95
N LEU A 20 1.39 -1.58 -4.59
CA LEU A 20 0.78 -1.14 -3.34
C LEU A 20 -0.63 -0.62 -3.57
N TYR A 21 -1.58 -1.12 -2.79
CA TYR A 21 -2.99 -0.76 -2.89
C TYR A 21 -3.58 -0.37 -1.54
N LEU A 22 -4.58 0.51 -1.60
CA LEU A 22 -5.52 0.78 -0.52
C LEU A 22 -6.89 0.18 -0.88
N VAL A 23 -7.42 -0.69 -0.03
CA VAL A 23 -8.68 -1.42 -0.26
C VAL A 23 -9.74 -0.91 0.70
N GLN A 24 -10.83 -0.39 0.15
CA GLN A 24 -11.90 0.24 0.93
C GLN A 24 -12.97 -0.77 1.37
N VAL A 25 -12.59 -1.70 2.25
CA VAL A 25 -13.51 -2.66 2.88
C VAL A 25 -13.50 -2.48 4.40
N ASP A 26 -14.58 -2.88 5.04
CA ASP A 26 -14.74 -2.74 6.49
C ASP A 26 -13.87 -3.74 7.27
N GLN A 27 -13.73 -4.97 6.76
CA GLN A 27 -13.04 -6.07 7.43
C GLN A 27 -11.80 -6.52 6.68
N ALA A 28 -10.71 -6.83 7.41
CA ALA A 28 -9.45 -7.29 6.85
C ALA A 28 -9.59 -8.58 6.04
N GLU A 29 -10.45 -9.50 6.50
CA GLU A 29 -10.71 -10.80 5.86
C GLU A 29 -11.30 -10.66 4.45
N GLN A 30 -11.91 -9.51 4.14
CA GLN A 30 -12.51 -9.24 2.83
C GLN A 30 -11.50 -8.71 1.82
N VAL A 31 -10.31 -8.31 2.25
CA VAL A 31 -9.33 -7.61 1.41
C VAL A 31 -8.87 -8.48 0.24
N GLU A 32 -8.61 -9.78 0.48
CA GLU A 32 -8.13 -10.69 -0.58
C GLU A 32 -9.19 -10.98 -1.65
N ASN A 33 -10.46 -11.00 -1.26
CA ASN A 33 -11.61 -11.27 -2.14
C ASN A 33 -12.22 -10.01 -2.76
N CYS A 34 -11.62 -8.84 -2.48
CA CYS A 34 -12.16 -7.56 -2.88
C CYS A 34 -11.97 -7.31 -4.39
N GLU A 35 -13.00 -6.78 -5.05
CA GLU A 35 -12.96 -6.49 -6.48
C GLU A 35 -11.87 -5.46 -6.82
N SER A 36 -11.27 -5.58 -8.01
CA SER A 36 -10.25 -4.64 -8.48
C SER A 36 -10.75 -3.20 -8.54
N SER A 37 -12.06 -2.99 -8.73
CA SER A 37 -12.73 -1.68 -8.75
C SER A 37 -12.69 -0.94 -7.41
N GLN A 38 -12.51 -1.67 -6.30
CA GLN A 38 -12.45 -1.16 -4.93
C GLN A 38 -11.00 -0.93 -4.46
N ARG A 39 -10.01 -1.27 -5.29
CA ARG A 39 -8.58 -1.07 -5.01
C ARG A 39 -8.12 0.27 -5.58
N ILE A 40 -7.44 1.05 -4.76
CA ILE A 40 -6.78 2.29 -5.17
C ILE A 40 -5.28 2.02 -5.19
N GLU A 41 -4.67 2.04 -6.37
CA GLU A 41 -3.23 1.83 -6.55
C GLU A 41 -2.47 3.09 -6.12
N MET A 42 -1.32 2.92 -5.46
CA MET A 42 -0.42 4.03 -5.16
C MET A 42 0.58 4.19 -6.29
N SER A 43 0.83 5.43 -6.72
CA SER A 43 1.77 5.69 -7.82
C SER A 43 3.22 5.32 -7.51
N GLU A 44 3.57 5.29 -6.22
CA GLU A 44 4.93 5.06 -5.70
C GLU A 44 4.90 3.89 -4.71
N PRO A 45 4.94 2.63 -5.21
CA PRO A 45 4.87 1.44 -4.37
C PRO A 45 6.05 1.31 -3.39
N GLU A 46 7.19 1.97 -3.65
CA GLU A 46 8.37 2.03 -2.79
C GLU A 46 8.07 2.51 -1.36
N ILE A 47 7.01 3.32 -1.19
CA ILE A 47 6.51 3.84 0.09
C ILE A 47 6.29 2.70 1.10
N ILE A 48 6.02 1.49 0.63
CA ILE A 48 5.82 0.31 1.46
C ILE A 48 6.96 0.05 2.44
N PHE A 49 8.20 0.37 2.07
CA PHE A 49 9.32 0.19 2.99
C PHE A 49 9.32 1.20 4.12
N SER A 50 8.79 2.40 3.91
CA SER A 50 8.56 3.35 5.01
C SER A 50 7.43 2.90 5.94
N VAL A 51 6.45 2.16 5.41
CA VAL A 51 5.43 1.51 6.24
C VAL A 51 6.06 0.39 7.07
N LEU A 52 6.83 -0.50 6.44
CA LEU A 52 7.49 -1.64 7.09
C LEU A 52 8.49 -1.23 8.18
N GLU A 53 9.12 -0.07 8.04
CA GLU A 53 9.99 0.50 9.09
C GLU A 53 9.24 0.91 10.36
N ARG A 54 7.91 1.07 10.29
CA ARG A 54 7.07 1.55 11.39
C ARG A 54 6.07 0.51 11.87
N ILE A 55 5.48 -0.24 10.96
CA ILE A 55 4.34 -1.12 11.18
C ILE A 55 4.63 -2.49 10.58
N LEU A 56 4.49 -3.52 11.40
CA LEU A 56 4.57 -4.90 10.94
C LEU A 56 3.32 -5.29 10.13
N PRO A 57 3.45 -6.13 9.10
CA PRO A 57 2.31 -6.71 8.41
C PRO A 57 1.48 -7.59 9.38
N LEU A 58 0.18 -7.66 9.11
CA LEU A 58 -0.77 -8.52 9.81
C LEU A 58 -0.75 -9.96 9.31
N GLY A 59 -0.39 -10.16 8.04
CA GLY A 59 -0.36 -11.49 7.42
C GLY A 59 0.46 -11.52 6.15
N GLY A 60 0.90 -12.73 5.82
CA GLY A 60 1.51 -13.14 4.56
C GLY A 60 0.72 -14.31 3.97
N GLY A 61 0.79 -14.45 2.64
CA GLY A 61 0.05 -15.45 1.87
C GLY A 61 0.22 -15.16 0.39
N ASN A 62 -0.87 -15.00 -0.36
CA ASN A 62 -0.83 -14.45 -1.73
C ASN A 62 -0.75 -12.92 -1.77
N SER A 63 -0.73 -12.26 -0.60
CA SER A 63 -0.52 -10.83 -0.45
C SER A 63 0.21 -10.49 0.86
N PHE A 64 0.76 -9.28 0.97
CA PHE A 64 1.12 -8.69 2.26
C PHE A 64 -0.01 -7.78 2.74
N ILE A 65 -0.65 -8.13 3.85
CA ILE A 65 -1.72 -7.33 4.44
C ILE A 65 -1.15 -6.53 5.60
N PHE A 66 -1.38 -5.22 5.57
CA PHE A 66 -1.03 -4.30 6.65
C PHE A 66 -2.30 -3.83 7.36
N HIS A 67 -2.11 -3.07 8.43
CA HIS A 67 -3.20 -2.40 9.12
C HIS A 67 -3.92 -1.35 8.24
N ARG A 68 -5.03 -0.80 8.73
CA ARG A 68 -5.74 0.28 8.04
C ARG A 68 -4.83 1.49 7.87
N ALA A 69 -4.86 2.12 6.70
CA ALA A 69 -4.16 3.34 6.41
C ALA A 69 -5.16 4.44 6.07
N ARG A 70 -4.83 5.67 6.46
CA ARG A 70 -5.43 6.91 5.97
C ARG A 70 -4.42 7.56 5.04
N VAL A 71 -4.84 7.77 3.79
CA VAL A 71 -4.01 8.29 2.71
C VAL A 71 -4.61 9.60 2.24
N CYS A 72 -3.80 10.65 2.23
CA CYS A 72 -4.10 11.91 1.56
C CYS A 72 -3.26 11.98 0.28
N GLY A 73 -3.87 12.33 -0.84
CA GLY A 73 -3.16 12.37 -2.11
C GLY A 73 -3.95 13.00 -3.23
N VAL A 74 -3.36 13.02 -4.43
CA VAL A 74 -4.00 13.52 -5.64
C VAL A 74 -4.35 12.34 -6.52
N MET A 75 -5.63 12.21 -6.89
CA MET A 75 -6.05 11.22 -7.87
C MET A 75 -5.48 11.60 -9.23
N THR A 76 -4.72 10.69 -9.85
CA THR A 76 -4.27 10.89 -11.23
C THR A 76 -5.42 10.57 -12.18
N SER A 77 -5.63 11.39 -13.20
CA SER A 77 -6.71 11.16 -14.18
C SER A 77 -6.42 9.89 -15.00
N GLY A 78 -7.30 8.90 -14.95
CA GLY A 78 -7.16 7.65 -15.69
C GLY A 78 -8.30 6.65 -15.44
N VAL A 79 -8.31 5.56 -16.20
CA VAL A 79 -9.28 4.44 -16.05
C VAL A 79 -9.03 3.65 -14.76
N GLN A 80 -7.78 3.63 -14.28
CA GLN A 80 -7.38 3.04 -13.01
C GLN A 80 -7.35 4.10 -11.90
N ARG A 81 -7.89 3.77 -10.73
CA ARG A 81 -7.83 4.61 -9.53
C ARG A 81 -6.41 4.59 -8.96
N VAL A 82 -5.56 5.47 -9.48
CA VAL A 82 -4.20 5.66 -8.98
C VAL A 82 -4.14 6.96 -8.17
N VAL A 83 -3.50 6.91 -7.00
CA VAL A 83 -3.30 8.06 -6.12
C VAL A 83 -1.80 8.35 -5.97
N LYS A 84 -1.43 9.61 -6.18
CA LYS A 84 -0.13 10.12 -5.74
C LYS A 84 -0.22 10.52 -4.27
N VAL A 85 0.50 9.82 -3.41
CA VAL A 85 0.43 10.02 -1.96
C VAL A 85 1.14 11.33 -1.59
N ILE A 86 0.46 12.20 -0.85
CA ILE A 86 1.03 13.39 -0.22
C ILE A 86 1.36 13.09 1.24
N SER A 87 0.47 12.43 1.96
CA SER A 87 0.69 12.00 3.32
C SER A 87 -0.04 10.69 3.62
N MET A 88 0.51 9.92 4.56
CA MET A 88 -0.06 8.65 4.99
C MET A 88 0.10 8.50 6.49
N SER A 89 -0.90 7.90 7.12
CA SER A 89 -0.79 7.35 8.45
C SER A 89 -1.36 5.94 8.48
N VAL A 90 -0.75 5.04 9.24
CA VAL A 90 -1.17 3.64 9.34
C VAL A 90 -1.56 3.33 10.78
N GLU A 91 -2.60 2.54 10.98
CA GLU A 91 -3.09 2.15 12.28
C GLU A 91 -2.11 1.18 12.95
N GLU A 92 -1.69 1.48 14.16
CA GLU A 92 -0.83 0.61 14.97
C GLU A 92 -1.68 -0.19 15.95
N ARG A 93 -2.03 -1.45 15.62
CA ARG A 93 -2.63 -2.44 16.54
C ARG A 93 -3.70 -1.89 17.52
N GLY A 94 -4.62 -1.04 17.04
CA GLY A 94 -5.70 -0.45 17.84
C GLY A 94 -5.29 0.70 18.77
N GLY A 95 -4.01 1.10 18.77
CA GLY A 95 -3.48 2.25 19.51
C GLY A 95 -3.64 3.60 18.80
N GLY A 96 -4.02 3.60 17.53
CA GLY A 96 -4.27 4.81 16.73
C GLY A 96 -3.45 4.85 15.43
N PHE A 97 -3.55 5.96 14.70
CA PHE A 97 -2.84 6.16 13.43
C PHE A 97 -1.47 6.81 13.66
N VAL A 98 -0.40 6.16 13.22
CA VAL A 98 0.96 6.70 13.24
C VAL A 98 1.34 7.27 11.87
N PRO A 99 2.00 8.43 11.79
CA PRO A 99 2.41 9.02 10.52
C PRO A 99 3.56 8.24 9.88
N ILE A 100 3.50 8.08 8.56
CA ILE A 100 4.55 7.49 7.74
C ILE A 100 5.29 8.61 6.99
N ALA A 101 6.62 8.55 6.96
CA ALA A 101 7.43 9.49 6.20
C ALA A 101 7.30 9.21 4.70
N ILE A 102 6.66 10.13 3.97
CA ILE A 102 6.40 9.99 2.52
C ILE A 102 7.41 10.77 1.68
N GLU A 103 7.78 11.98 2.10
CA GLU A 103 8.69 12.83 1.35
C GLU A 103 10.06 12.17 1.14
N GLY A 104 10.49 12.05 -0.12
CA GLY A 104 11.74 11.36 -0.49
C GLY A 104 11.74 9.84 -0.27
N SER A 105 10.61 9.26 0.16
CA SER A 105 10.52 7.83 0.47
C SER A 105 10.78 6.97 -0.76
N ALA A 106 10.22 7.36 -1.91
CA ALA A 106 10.37 6.61 -3.15
C ALA A 106 11.83 6.58 -3.61
N GLU A 107 12.53 7.71 -3.59
CA GLU A 107 13.95 7.79 -3.92
C GLU A 107 14.80 6.97 -2.95
N ARG A 108 14.55 7.13 -1.65
CA ARG A 108 15.29 6.43 -0.59
C ARG A 108 15.17 4.91 -0.71
N HIS A 109 13.99 4.40 -1.05
CA HIS A 109 13.73 2.97 -1.09
C HIS A 109 13.79 2.35 -2.49
N ARG A 110 14.09 3.13 -3.54
CA ARG A 110 14.13 2.67 -4.93
C ARG A 110 15.00 1.44 -5.13
N ALA A 111 16.23 1.44 -4.60
CA ALA A 111 17.15 0.31 -4.74
C ALA A 111 16.61 -0.96 -4.05
N LYS A 112 16.09 -0.80 -2.82
CA LYS A 112 15.47 -1.90 -2.06
C LYS A 112 14.24 -2.46 -2.77
N TYR A 113 13.45 -1.59 -3.39
CA TYR A 113 12.28 -2.00 -4.15
C TYR A 113 12.65 -2.69 -5.47
N GLN A 114 13.70 -2.27 -6.16
CA GLN A 114 14.22 -2.98 -7.32
C GLN A 114 14.72 -4.40 -6.96
N GLU A 115 15.44 -4.52 -5.85
CA GLU A 115 15.85 -5.83 -5.33
C GLU A 115 14.64 -6.69 -4.99
N PHE A 116 13.63 -6.10 -4.35
CA PHE A 116 12.37 -6.77 -4.03
C PHE A 116 11.65 -7.27 -5.29
N ILE A 117 11.51 -6.45 -6.33
CA ILE A 117 10.92 -6.87 -7.62
C ILE A 117 11.73 -7.98 -8.28
N SER A 118 13.06 -7.99 -8.15
CA SER A 118 13.91 -9.02 -8.76
C SER A 118 13.56 -10.44 -8.26
N LYS A 119 12.97 -10.53 -7.05
CA LYS A 119 12.52 -11.78 -6.45
C LYS A 119 11.22 -12.33 -7.08
N ARG A 120 10.56 -11.61 -7.98
CA ARG A 120 9.30 -12.02 -8.65
C ARG A 120 9.37 -13.34 -9.42
N GLY A 121 10.58 -13.81 -9.76
CA GLY A 121 10.80 -15.11 -10.40
C GLY A 121 10.83 -16.31 -9.44
N ILE A 122 10.88 -16.06 -8.12
CA ILE A 122 10.86 -17.11 -7.09
C ILE A 122 9.42 -17.58 -6.92
N LYS A 123 9.18 -18.89 -6.96
CA LYS A 123 7.87 -19.48 -6.69
C LYS A 123 7.68 -19.66 -5.19
N SER A 124 7.27 -18.62 -4.47
CA SER A 124 6.68 -18.77 -3.14
C SER A 124 5.20 -18.38 -3.14
N SER A 125 4.41 -19.17 -2.42
CA SER A 125 3.00 -18.93 -2.12
C SER A 125 2.78 -18.09 -0.86
N ASP A 126 3.86 -17.65 -0.19
CA ASP A 126 3.81 -16.77 0.97
C ASP A 126 4.65 -15.51 0.72
N TRP A 127 3.99 -14.35 0.75
CA TRP A 127 4.63 -13.05 0.66
C TRP A 127 5.69 -12.82 1.74
N LEU A 128 5.57 -13.45 2.91
CA LEU A 128 6.58 -13.37 3.98
C LEU A 128 7.94 -13.90 3.54
N ASP A 129 8.01 -14.86 2.61
CA ASP A 129 9.28 -15.43 2.14
C ASP A 129 10.10 -14.43 1.30
N TYR A 130 9.48 -13.37 0.80
CA TYR A 130 10.15 -12.35 -0.01
C TYR A 130 10.78 -11.24 0.84
N TYR A 131 10.42 -11.16 2.12
CA TYR A 131 10.85 -10.14 3.09
C TYR A 131 12.04 -10.63 3.91
#